data_AF-A0A2K5KTR7-F1
#
_entry.id   AF-A0A2K5KTR7-F1
#
_cell.length_a   1.000
_cell.length_b   1.000
_cell.length_c   1.000
_cell.angle_alpha   90.00
_cell.angle_beta   90.00
_cell.angle_gamma   90.00
#
_symmetry.space_group_name_H-M   'P 1'
#
loop_
_entity.id
_entity.type
_entity.pdbx_description
1 polymer ?
#
loop_
_entity_poly.entity_id
_entity_poly.type
_entity_poly.pdbx_seq_one_letter_code
_entity_poly.pdbx_strand_id
1 'polypeptide(L)'
;MLRPSGAEEAAQLPLRRARAPVPVPSPAAPDGSRASARLGLACLLLLLLLTLPARVDTSWWYIGALGARVICDNIPGLVSRQRQLCQRYPDIMRSVGEGAREWIRECQHQFRHHRWNCTTLDRDHTVFGRVMLRSSREAAFVYAISSAGVVHAITRACSQGELSVCSCDPYTRGRHHDQRGDFDWGGCSDNIHYGVRFAKAFVDAKEKRLKDARALMNLHNNRQENVFLQSGVNWITDEPMVGLRRGKWEGKRRADILRKALG
;
A
#
# COMPACT_ATOMS: atom_id res chain seq x y z
N MET A 1 72.87 4.01 31.78
CA MET A 1 74.08 4.02 30.93
C MET A 1 73.66 4.49 29.53
N LEU A 2 74.41 5.25 28.74
CA LEU A 2 75.60 6.10 28.99
C LEU A 2 75.72 7.11 27.81
N ARG A 3 76.27 8.30 28.06
CA ARG A 3 76.88 9.24 27.05
C ARG A 3 78.40 8.94 26.96
N PRO A 4 79.25 9.61 26.13
CA PRO A 4 79.07 10.74 25.20
C PRO A 4 79.39 10.31 23.72
N SER A 5 79.82 11.08 22.71
CA SER A 5 80.81 12.18 22.52
C SER A 5 80.51 12.93 21.17
N GLY A 6 81.04 14.09 20.75
CA GLY A 6 82.17 14.95 21.18
C GLY A 6 83.50 14.56 20.50
N ALA A 7 84.31 15.39 19.84
CA ALA A 7 84.24 16.80 19.34
C ALA A 7 85.39 16.97 18.29
N GLU A 8 85.83 18.09 17.68
CA GLU A 8 85.52 19.55 17.57
C GLU A 8 86.08 19.99 16.17
N GLU A 9 86.38 21.23 15.70
CA GLU A 9 86.39 22.61 16.21
C GLU A 9 85.45 23.52 15.35
N ALA A 10 85.77 24.53 14.50
CA ALA A 10 86.98 25.28 14.11
C ALA A 10 86.63 26.73 13.63
N ALA A 11 87.52 27.73 13.74
CA ALA A 11 87.18 29.13 13.35
C ALA A 11 88.30 30.00 12.71
N GLN A 12 87.93 30.84 11.71
CA GLN A 12 88.72 32.02 11.28
C GLN A 12 87.86 33.18 10.70
N LEU A 13 88.33 34.41 10.91
CA LEU A 13 87.90 35.70 10.31
C LEU A 13 88.91 36.11 9.18
N PRO A 14 88.81 37.23 8.39
CA PRO A 14 88.20 38.53 8.72
C PRO A 14 87.53 39.40 7.60
N LEU A 15 86.94 40.54 8.04
CA LEU A 15 86.74 41.86 7.40
C LEU A 15 86.08 42.10 6.00
N ARG A 16 84.87 42.68 6.07
CA ARG A 16 84.36 43.93 5.41
C ARG A 16 84.64 44.25 3.92
N ARG A 17 83.53 44.52 3.19
CA ARG A 17 83.35 45.73 2.34
C ARG A 17 81.88 46.22 2.37
N ALA A 18 81.61 47.45 1.95
CA ALA A 18 80.34 48.16 2.19
C ALA A 18 79.25 47.94 1.11
N ARG A 19 77.98 48.20 1.46
CA ARG A 19 76.83 48.15 0.54
C ARG A 19 76.71 49.40 -0.33
N ALA A 20 76.23 49.23 -1.56
CA ALA A 20 75.63 50.30 -2.36
C ALA A 20 74.11 50.42 -2.07
N PRO A 21 73.50 51.60 -2.27
CA PRO A 21 72.06 51.78 -2.11
C PRO A 21 71.26 51.23 -3.31
N VAL A 22 70.03 50.78 -3.05
CA VAL A 22 69.05 50.33 -4.04
C VAL A 22 67.85 51.30 -3.95
N PRO A 23 67.23 51.74 -5.08
CA PRO A 23 66.28 52.85 -5.07
C PRO A 23 64.95 52.53 -4.37
N VAL A 24 64.34 53.58 -3.80
CA VAL A 24 63.07 53.54 -3.08
C VAL A 24 61.90 53.74 -4.07
N PRO A 25 60.90 52.84 -4.14
CA PRO A 25 59.67 53.09 -4.87
C PRO A 25 58.74 54.01 -4.06
N SER A 26 58.07 54.95 -4.75
CA SER A 26 57.12 55.88 -4.12
C SER A 26 55.84 55.16 -3.63
N PRO A 27 55.23 55.60 -2.51
CA PRO A 27 53.98 55.03 -2.03
C PRO A 27 52.80 55.45 -2.91
N ALA A 28 52.03 54.47 -3.40
CA ALA A 28 50.69 54.72 -3.95
C ALA A 28 49.69 54.98 -2.81
N ALA A 29 48.76 55.90 -3.01
CA ALA A 29 47.78 56.28 -1.99
C ALA A 29 46.77 55.15 -1.69
N PRO A 30 46.32 54.99 -0.42
CA PRO A 30 45.36 53.96 -0.05
C PRO A 30 43.94 54.33 -0.48
N ASP A 31 43.38 53.56 -1.41
CA ASP A 31 42.05 53.76 -2.01
C ASP A 31 40.89 53.28 -1.08
N GLY A 32 40.79 53.92 0.09
CA GLY A 32 39.96 53.48 1.21
C GLY A 32 38.44 53.43 0.96
N SER A 33 37.95 54.05 -0.11
CA SER A 33 36.51 54.08 -0.43
C SER A 33 35.94 52.70 -0.80
N ARG A 34 36.75 51.84 -1.41
CA ARG A 34 36.28 50.57 -2.01
C ARG A 34 36.02 49.44 -1.00
N ALA A 35 36.56 49.52 0.21
CA ALA A 35 36.36 48.49 1.24
C ALA A 35 34.97 48.61 1.90
N SER A 36 34.64 49.80 2.42
CA SER A 36 33.39 50.06 3.16
C SER A 36 32.14 49.77 2.33
N ALA A 37 32.16 50.11 1.03
CA ALA A 37 31.07 49.81 0.11
C ALA A 37 30.79 48.30 -0.03
N ARG A 38 31.83 47.45 0.00
CA ARG A 38 31.68 45.99 -0.12
C ARG A 38 31.08 45.36 1.13
N LEU A 39 31.46 45.82 2.33
CA LEU A 39 30.83 45.37 3.58
C LEU A 39 29.36 45.81 3.65
N GLY A 40 29.05 47.05 3.24
CA GLY A 40 27.67 47.53 3.17
C GLY A 40 26.80 46.70 2.24
N LEU A 41 27.28 46.38 1.03
CA LEU A 41 26.56 45.57 0.06
C LEU A 41 26.35 44.12 0.54
N ALA A 42 27.37 43.51 1.17
CA ALA A 42 27.26 42.16 1.74
C ALA A 42 26.26 42.10 2.91
N CYS A 43 26.25 43.13 3.77
CA CYS A 43 25.31 43.22 4.89
C CYS A 43 23.87 43.44 4.40
N LEU A 44 23.67 44.28 3.37
CA LEU A 44 22.37 44.45 2.71
C LEU A 44 21.86 43.16 2.06
N LEU A 45 22.73 42.39 1.40
CA LEU A 45 22.36 41.09 0.81
C LEU A 45 22.00 40.05 1.89
N LEU A 46 22.72 40.01 3.01
CA LEU A 46 22.39 39.16 4.16
C LEU A 46 21.05 39.56 4.81
N LEU A 47 20.80 40.85 5.00
CA LEU A 47 19.53 41.36 5.50
C LEU A 47 18.37 41.06 4.53
N LEU A 48 18.61 41.16 3.22
CA LEU A 48 17.62 40.78 2.20
C LEU A 48 17.33 39.27 2.24
N LEU A 49 18.35 38.42 2.38
CA LEU A 49 18.19 36.96 2.50
C LEU A 49 17.50 36.55 3.82
N LEU A 50 17.66 37.32 4.90
CA LEU A 50 17.00 37.09 6.18
C LEU A 50 15.57 37.67 6.26
N THR A 51 15.23 38.64 5.40
CA THR A 51 13.88 39.25 5.33
C THR A 51 13.03 38.71 4.20
N LEU A 52 13.62 38.03 3.20
CA LEU A 52 12.90 37.15 2.28
C LEU A 52 12.33 35.97 3.07
N PRO A 53 10.99 35.85 3.23
CA PRO A 53 10.42 34.66 3.83
C PRO A 53 10.67 33.50 2.88
N ALA A 54 11.53 32.56 3.28
CA ALA A 54 11.66 31.28 2.62
C ALA A 54 10.31 30.57 2.71
N ARG A 55 9.48 30.72 1.67
CA ARG A 55 8.20 30.03 1.54
C ARG A 55 8.48 28.54 1.32
N VAL A 56 8.66 27.84 2.43
CA VAL A 56 8.49 26.40 2.47
C VAL A 56 7.01 26.17 2.19
N ASP A 57 6.65 26.00 0.92
CA ASP A 57 5.28 25.69 0.51
C ASP A 57 4.92 24.30 1.04
N THR A 58 4.39 24.29 2.27
CA THR A 58 4.12 23.08 3.05
C THR A 58 3.13 22.13 2.36
N SER A 59 2.45 22.62 1.30
CA SER A 59 1.46 22.00 0.41
C SER A 59 1.60 20.51 0.14
N TRP A 60 2.80 19.93 0.21
CA TRP A 60 3.02 18.48 0.24
C TRP A 60 2.19 17.74 1.30
N TRP A 61 1.88 18.35 2.47
CA TRP A 61 1.04 17.70 3.50
C TRP A 61 -0.40 17.42 3.03
N TYR A 62 -0.91 18.18 2.05
CA TYR A 62 -2.23 17.90 1.46
C TYR A 62 -2.25 16.57 0.70
N ILE A 63 -1.13 16.07 0.18
CA ILE A 63 -1.08 14.80 -0.56
C ILE A 63 -1.44 13.63 0.36
N GLY A 64 -0.89 13.62 1.59
CA GLY A 64 -1.27 12.66 2.63
C GLY A 64 -2.70 12.86 3.15
N ALA A 65 -3.12 14.12 3.38
CA ALA A 65 -4.42 14.42 3.97
C ALA A 65 -5.62 14.27 3.02
N LEU A 66 -5.43 14.45 1.71
CA LEU A 66 -6.49 14.46 0.71
C LEU A 66 -6.49 13.24 -0.21
N GLY A 67 -5.35 12.59 -0.46
CA GLY A 67 -5.22 11.55 -1.49
C GLY A 67 -6.28 10.44 -1.40
N ALA A 68 -6.33 9.74 -0.27
CA ALA A 68 -7.34 8.71 0.00
C ALA A 68 -8.79 9.26 -0.09
N ARG A 69 -9.00 10.49 0.40
CA ARG A 69 -10.33 11.11 0.48
C ARG A 69 -10.88 11.40 -0.92
N VAL A 70 -10.11 12.11 -1.74
CA VAL A 70 -10.42 12.47 -3.12
C VAL A 70 -10.62 11.23 -3.99
N ILE A 71 -9.78 10.20 -3.85
CA ILE A 71 -9.96 8.93 -4.57
C ILE A 71 -11.32 8.31 -4.20
N CYS A 72 -11.57 8.06 -2.91
CA CYS A 72 -12.81 7.46 -2.44
C CYS A 72 -14.06 8.27 -2.76
N ASP A 73 -13.93 9.60 -2.87
CA ASP A 73 -15.05 10.49 -3.22
C ASP A 73 -15.40 10.49 -4.71
N ASN A 74 -14.48 10.08 -5.59
CA ASN A 74 -14.70 9.99 -7.04
C ASN A 74 -15.08 8.59 -7.54
N ILE A 75 -15.07 7.55 -6.68
CA ILE A 75 -15.53 6.21 -7.10
C ILE A 75 -17.05 6.23 -7.32
N PRO A 76 -17.55 5.94 -8.55
CA PRO A 76 -18.98 5.97 -8.84
C PRO A 76 -19.72 4.82 -8.17
N GLY A 77 -20.99 5.04 -7.82
CA GLY A 77 -21.88 4.00 -7.28
C GLY A 77 -21.68 3.63 -5.80
N LEU A 78 -20.60 4.08 -5.13
CA LEU A 78 -20.40 3.82 -3.70
C LEU A 78 -21.46 4.54 -2.84
N VAL A 79 -22.12 3.79 -1.94
CA VAL A 79 -23.00 4.40 -0.92
C VAL A 79 -22.18 5.03 0.21
N SER A 80 -22.78 5.93 0.98
CA SER A 80 -22.10 6.71 2.04
C SER A 80 -21.31 5.84 3.04
N ARG A 81 -21.79 4.63 3.35
CA ARG A 81 -21.08 3.69 4.23
C ARG A 81 -19.83 3.05 3.59
N GLN A 82 -19.87 2.76 2.28
CA GLN A 82 -18.69 2.29 1.54
C GLN A 82 -17.64 3.39 1.43
N ARG A 83 -18.09 4.62 1.17
CA ARG A 83 -17.26 5.83 1.14
C ARG A 83 -16.56 6.07 2.49
N GLN A 84 -17.27 5.97 3.62
CA GLN A 84 -16.68 6.01 4.97
C GLN A 84 -15.61 4.94 5.20
N LEU A 85 -15.86 3.70 4.79
CA LEU A 85 -14.91 2.59 4.95
C LEU A 85 -13.67 2.79 4.06
N CYS A 86 -13.88 3.23 2.83
CA CYS A 86 -12.81 3.55 1.88
C CYS A 86 -11.89 4.65 2.43
N GLN A 87 -12.47 5.76 2.91
CA GLN A 87 -11.72 6.87 3.51
C GLN A 87 -10.98 6.50 4.81
N ARG A 88 -11.47 5.50 5.56
CA ARG A 88 -10.84 5.03 6.80
C ARG A 88 -9.75 3.98 6.57
N TYR A 89 -9.87 3.18 5.51
CA TYR A 89 -8.98 2.04 5.24
C TYR A 89 -8.48 2.03 3.77
N PRO A 90 -7.75 3.07 3.33
CA PRO A 90 -7.34 3.20 1.93
C PRO A 90 -6.43 2.06 1.45
N ASP A 91 -5.58 1.50 2.31
CA ASP A 91 -4.70 0.40 1.93
C ASP A 91 -5.48 -0.91 1.73
N ILE A 92 -6.51 -1.18 2.56
CA ILE A 92 -7.47 -2.27 2.28
C ILE A 92 -8.14 -2.06 0.91
N MET A 93 -8.47 -0.81 0.56
CA MET A 93 -9.11 -0.54 -0.73
C MET A 93 -8.20 -0.79 -1.94
N ARG A 94 -6.87 -0.79 -1.77
CA ARG A 94 -5.92 -1.22 -2.80
C ARG A 94 -6.06 -2.72 -3.06
N SER A 95 -5.92 -3.53 -2.02
CA SER A 95 -6.08 -4.99 -2.09
C SER A 95 -7.48 -5.39 -2.58
N VAL A 96 -8.54 -4.68 -2.16
CA VAL A 96 -9.91 -4.87 -2.67
C VAL A 96 -10.02 -4.55 -4.17
N GLY A 97 -9.34 -3.51 -4.66
CA GLY A 97 -9.29 -3.17 -6.08
C GLY A 97 -8.50 -4.17 -6.92
N GLU A 98 -7.49 -4.82 -6.36
CA GLU A 98 -6.73 -5.89 -6.99
C GLU A 98 -7.52 -7.21 -7.01
N GLY A 99 -8.07 -7.61 -5.86
CA GLY A 99 -9.01 -8.73 -5.74
C GLY A 99 -10.22 -8.59 -6.65
N ALA A 100 -10.68 -7.37 -6.93
CA ALA A 100 -11.71 -7.11 -7.94
C ALA A 100 -11.27 -7.51 -9.35
N ARG A 101 -10.06 -7.12 -9.78
CA ARG A 101 -9.50 -7.53 -11.08
C ARG A 101 -9.27 -9.05 -11.14
N GLU A 102 -8.90 -9.66 -10.02
CA GLU A 102 -8.78 -11.12 -9.92
C GLU A 102 -10.16 -11.78 -10.15
N TRP A 103 -11.19 -11.50 -9.33
CA TRP A 103 -12.44 -12.27 -9.38
C TRP A 103 -13.24 -12.04 -10.66
N ILE A 104 -13.11 -10.86 -11.29
CA ILE A 104 -13.71 -10.58 -12.60
C ILE A 104 -13.13 -11.52 -13.68
N ARG A 105 -11.81 -11.79 -13.66
CA ARG A 105 -11.18 -12.73 -14.60
C ARG A 105 -11.65 -14.16 -14.37
N GLU A 106 -11.83 -14.58 -13.13
CA GLU A 106 -12.37 -15.92 -12.82
C GLU A 106 -13.83 -16.05 -13.26
N CYS A 107 -14.64 -15.02 -13.07
CA CYS A 107 -16.00 -14.98 -13.57
C CYS A 107 -16.05 -15.09 -15.11
N GLN A 108 -15.16 -14.37 -15.81
CA GLN A 108 -14.98 -14.49 -17.26
C GLN A 108 -14.49 -15.89 -17.66
N HIS A 109 -13.55 -16.47 -16.91
CA HIS A 109 -13.06 -17.82 -17.16
C HIS A 109 -14.17 -18.86 -17.06
N GLN A 110 -15.00 -18.83 -16.02
CA GLN A 110 -16.11 -19.78 -15.87
C GLN A 110 -17.19 -19.60 -16.92
N PHE A 111 -17.57 -18.36 -17.23
CA PHE A 111 -18.67 -18.08 -18.15
C PHE A 111 -18.24 -17.96 -19.63
N ARG A 112 -16.96 -18.17 -19.97
CA ARG A 112 -16.39 -18.01 -21.33
C ARG A 112 -17.12 -18.75 -22.47
N HIS A 113 -17.86 -19.82 -22.17
CA HIS A 113 -18.64 -20.61 -23.14
C HIS A 113 -20.17 -20.47 -22.95
N HIS A 114 -20.62 -19.53 -22.10
CA HIS A 114 -22.03 -19.25 -21.83
C HIS A 114 -22.52 -18.04 -22.65
N ARG A 115 -23.84 -17.96 -22.87
CA ARG A 115 -24.48 -16.85 -23.62
C ARG A 115 -24.29 -15.47 -22.98
N TRP A 116 -24.11 -15.44 -21.66
CA TRP A 116 -23.52 -14.32 -20.94
C TRP A 116 -22.18 -14.81 -20.41
N ASN A 117 -21.11 -14.07 -20.72
CA ASN A 117 -19.72 -14.49 -20.54
C ASN A 117 -18.95 -13.67 -19.50
N CYS A 118 -19.67 -12.98 -18.59
CA CYS A 118 -19.12 -12.11 -17.56
C CYS A 118 -18.19 -10.98 -18.08
N THR A 119 -18.37 -10.52 -19.32
CA THR A 119 -17.71 -9.29 -19.81
C THR A 119 -18.16 -8.06 -19.03
N THR A 120 -17.21 -7.16 -18.78
CA THR A 120 -17.43 -5.88 -18.09
C THR A 120 -17.93 -4.79 -19.02
N LEU A 121 -18.58 -3.76 -18.47
CA LEU A 121 -19.07 -2.58 -19.20
C LEU A 121 -18.38 -1.32 -18.67
N ASP A 122 -17.46 -0.75 -19.45
CA ASP A 122 -16.54 0.32 -19.01
C ASP A 122 -17.20 1.62 -18.51
N ARG A 123 -18.49 1.80 -18.81
CA ARG A 123 -19.29 2.98 -18.42
C ARG A 123 -20.39 2.65 -17.39
N ASP A 124 -20.44 1.42 -16.87
CA ASP A 124 -21.45 1.00 -15.89
C ASP A 124 -20.86 0.81 -14.49
N HIS A 125 -21.35 1.59 -13.53
CA HIS A 125 -20.93 1.57 -12.12
C HIS A 125 -21.28 0.26 -11.38
N THR A 126 -22.03 -0.65 -12.00
CA THR A 126 -22.30 -2.01 -11.49
C THR A 126 -21.42 -3.09 -12.14
N VAL A 127 -20.50 -2.69 -13.03
CA VAL A 127 -19.55 -3.53 -13.79
C VAL A 127 -20.21 -4.46 -14.83
N PHE A 128 -21.39 -5.04 -14.56
CA PHE A 128 -22.11 -5.97 -15.44
C PHE A 128 -23.50 -5.47 -15.85
N GLY A 129 -23.85 -4.24 -15.46
CA GLY A 129 -25.07 -3.54 -15.85
C GLY A 129 -26.36 -4.31 -15.59
N ARG A 130 -27.16 -4.50 -16.65
CA ARG A 130 -28.53 -5.03 -16.57
C ARG A 130 -28.64 -6.42 -15.93
N VAL A 131 -27.56 -7.20 -15.87
CA VAL A 131 -27.54 -8.50 -15.15
C VAL A 131 -27.72 -8.29 -13.65
N MET A 132 -27.03 -7.32 -13.05
CA MET A 132 -27.13 -7.00 -11.62
C MET A 132 -28.50 -6.40 -11.22
N LEU A 133 -29.34 -6.04 -12.19
CA LEU A 133 -30.71 -5.57 -11.97
C LEU A 133 -31.74 -6.71 -12.00
N ARG A 134 -31.34 -7.91 -12.42
CA ARG A 134 -32.20 -9.10 -12.56
C ARG A 134 -31.90 -10.12 -11.47
N SER A 135 -32.94 -10.74 -10.94
CA SER A 135 -32.81 -11.90 -10.06
C SER A 135 -32.52 -13.13 -10.92
N SER A 136 -31.24 -13.40 -11.17
CA SER A 136 -30.78 -14.50 -12.03
C SER A 136 -29.62 -15.28 -11.42
N ARG A 137 -29.32 -16.46 -11.97
CA ARG A 137 -28.21 -17.32 -11.52
C ARG A 137 -26.86 -16.64 -11.74
N GLU A 138 -26.72 -15.90 -12.83
CA GLU A 138 -25.54 -15.09 -13.17
C GLU A 138 -25.31 -13.98 -12.12
N ALA A 139 -26.35 -13.22 -11.77
CA ALA A 139 -26.26 -12.21 -10.73
C ALA A 139 -25.93 -12.81 -9.36
N ALA A 140 -26.55 -13.95 -9.01
CA ALA A 140 -26.27 -14.67 -7.77
C ALA A 140 -24.79 -15.13 -7.69
N PHE A 141 -24.23 -15.63 -8.79
CA PHE A 141 -22.81 -15.95 -8.87
C PHE A 141 -21.94 -14.70 -8.66
N VAL A 142 -22.22 -13.60 -9.35
CA VAL A 142 -21.45 -12.35 -9.22
C VAL A 142 -21.43 -11.84 -7.78
N TYR A 143 -22.57 -11.84 -7.07
CA TYR A 143 -22.62 -11.48 -5.65
C TYR A 143 -21.77 -12.43 -4.77
N ALA A 144 -21.82 -13.74 -5.02
CA ALA A 144 -21.06 -14.72 -4.23
C ALA A 144 -19.54 -14.65 -4.47
N ILE A 145 -19.10 -14.61 -5.74
CA ILE A 145 -17.67 -14.58 -6.10
C ILE A 145 -17.03 -13.22 -5.79
N SER A 146 -17.78 -12.11 -5.90
CA SER A 146 -17.28 -10.78 -5.53
C SER A 146 -17.09 -10.62 -4.03
N SER A 147 -18.03 -11.15 -3.23
CA SER A 147 -17.90 -11.27 -1.78
C SER A 147 -16.67 -12.12 -1.41
N ALA A 148 -16.48 -13.27 -2.07
CA ALA A 148 -15.32 -14.14 -1.86
C ALA A 148 -13.99 -13.46 -2.23
N GLY A 149 -13.91 -12.77 -3.37
CA GLY A 149 -12.70 -12.05 -3.80
C GLY A 149 -12.33 -10.89 -2.88
N VAL A 150 -13.31 -10.19 -2.31
CA VAL A 150 -13.07 -9.17 -1.27
C VAL A 150 -12.52 -9.79 0.01
N VAL A 151 -13.04 -10.95 0.45
CA VAL A 151 -12.46 -11.67 1.60
C VAL A 151 -11.03 -12.09 1.30
N HIS A 152 -10.82 -12.78 0.17
CA HIS A 152 -9.54 -13.40 -0.16
C HIS A 152 -8.39 -12.39 -0.30
N ALA A 153 -8.61 -11.29 -1.02
CA ALA A 153 -7.58 -10.28 -1.20
C ALA A 153 -7.20 -9.60 0.13
N ILE A 154 -8.17 -9.41 1.03
CA ILE A 154 -7.90 -8.89 2.37
C ILE A 154 -7.14 -9.93 3.21
N THR A 155 -7.55 -11.20 3.22
CA THR A 155 -6.85 -12.22 4.02
C THR A 155 -5.41 -12.41 3.59
N ARG A 156 -5.17 -12.49 2.28
CA ARG A 156 -3.83 -12.56 1.68
C ARG A 156 -2.97 -11.35 2.07
N ALA A 157 -3.46 -10.13 1.91
CA ALA A 157 -2.69 -8.93 2.25
C ALA A 157 -2.45 -8.80 3.78
N CYS A 158 -3.34 -9.35 4.62
CA CYS A 158 -3.12 -9.49 6.07
C CYS A 158 -2.07 -10.56 6.43
N SER A 159 -1.97 -11.66 5.67
CA SER A 159 -1.00 -12.74 5.93
C SER A 159 0.37 -12.48 5.30
N GLN A 160 0.43 -11.67 4.24
CA GLN A 160 1.67 -11.15 3.65
C GLN A 160 2.24 -9.94 4.41
N GLY A 161 1.48 -9.36 5.35
CA GLY A 161 1.92 -8.23 6.18
C GLY A 161 1.80 -6.86 5.51
N GLU A 162 1.12 -6.76 4.37
CA GLU A 162 0.88 -5.51 3.64
C GLU A 162 -0.07 -4.55 4.38
N LEU A 163 -0.95 -5.11 5.23
CA LEU A 163 -2.01 -4.39 5.92
C LEU A 163 -1.76 -4.33 7.44
N SER A 164 -1.27 -3.19 7.92
CA SER A 164 -0.98 -2.92 9.35
C SER A 164 -2.20 -2.96 10.29
N VAL A 165 -3.41 -2.96 9.74
CA VAL A 165 -4.69 -2.94 10.46
C VAL A 165 -5.26 -4.35 10.75
N CYS A 166 -4.52 -5.39 10.36
CA CYS A 166 -4.83 -6.80 10.63
C CYS A 166 -3.54 -7.61 10.83
N SER A 167 -3.69 -8.92 11.03
CA SER A 167 -2.59 -9.87 11.23
C SER A 167 -3.06 -11.29 10.90
N CYS A 168 -2.11 -12.24 10.77
CA CYS A 168 -2.44 -13.66 10.63
C CYS A 168 -3.40 -14.14 11.73
N ASP A 169 -4.24 -15.13 11.40
CA ASP A 169 -5.27 -15.68 12.29
C ASP A 169 -4.70 -16.04 13.69
N PRO A 170 -5.22 -15.44 14.79
CA PRO A 170 -4.79 -15.78 16.15
C PRO A 170 -5.15 -17.20 16.58
N TYR A 171 -6.09 -17.88 15.90
CA TYR A 171 -6.63 -19.18 16.33
C TYR A 171 -5.93 -20.41 15.70
N THR A 172 -5.08 -20.22 14.68
CA THR A 172 -4.36 -21.31 13.98
C THR A 172 -2.84 -21.14 14.11
N ARG A 173 -2.34 -21.30 15.35
CA ARG A 173 -0.91 -21.22 15.71
C ARG A 173 -0.58 -22.26 16.77
N GLY A 174 0.64 -22.82 16.72
CA GLY A 174 1.11 -23.79 17.72
C GLY A 174 0.48 -25.18 17.61
N ARG A 175 0.65 -26.00 18.65
CA ARG A 175 0.27 -27.42 18.64
C ARG A 175 -1.24 -27.64 18.68
N HIS A 176 -1.73 -28.50 17.80
CA HIS A 176 -3.10 -29.00 17.78
C HIS A 176 -3.13 -30.51 17.56
N HIS A 177 -4.20 -31.13 18.04
CA HIS A 177 -4.51 -32.55 17.81
C HIS A 177 -5.76 -32.66 16.92
N ASP A 178 -5.78 -33.64 15.99
CA ASP A 178 -7.01 -34.06 15.31
C ASP A 178 -7.10 -35.59 15.13
N GLN A 179 -8.05 -36.06 14.32
CA GLN A 179 -8.28 -37.50 14.06
C GLN A 179 -7.08 -38.21 13.38
N ARG A 180 -6.05 -37.47 12.96
CA ARG A 180 -4.80 -37.94 12.35
C ARG A 180 -3.60 -37.83 13.29
N GLY A 181 -3.78 -37.30 14.51
CA GLY A 181 -2.74 -37.14 15.53
C GLY A 181 -2.38 -35.68 15.83
N ASP A 182 -1.24 -35.48 16.51
CA ASP A 182 -0.67 -34.15 16.80
C ASP A 182 0.02 -33.54 15.58
N PHE A 183 -0.11 -32.22 15.44
CA PHE A 183 0.58 -31.41 14.44
C PHE A 183 0.77 -29.97 14.92
N ASP A 184 1.83 -29.30 14.48
CA ASP A 184 2.12 -27.91 14.84
C ASP A 184 1.77 -26.95 13.68
N TRP A 185 0.92 -25.96 13.93
CA TRP A 185 0.67 -24.86 12.98
C TRP A 185 1.88 -23.93 12.94
N GLY A 186 2.66 -24.03 11.85
CA GLY A 186 3.71 -23.07 11.50
C GLY A 186 3.23 -21.96 10.54
N GLY A 187 3.96 -20.84 10.51
CA GLY A 187 3.75 -19.76 9.54
C GLY A 187 2.67 -18.74 9.92
N CYS A 188 2.08 -18.12 8.91
CA CYS A 188 1.12 -17.02 9.02
C CYS A 188 -0.19 -17.38 8.30
N SER A 189 -1.19 -17.79 9.07
CA SER A 189 -2.50 -18.24 8.58
C SER A 189 -3.44 -17.09 8.16
N ASP A 190 -4.27 -17.32 7.14
CA ASP A 190 -5.21 -16.35 6.58
C ASP A 190 -6.36 -16.02 7.55
N ASN A 191 -6.46 -14.76 7.96
CA ASN A 191 -7.45 -14.29 8.96
C ASN A 191 -8.84 -14.08 8.34
N ILE A 192 -9.49 -15.18 7.93
CA ILE A 192 -10.80 -15.19 7.26
C ILE A 192 -11.86 -14.48 8.10
N HIS A 193 -11.81 -14.60 9.43
CA HIS A 193 -12.72 -13.87 10.31
C HIS A 193 -12.56 -12.34 10.20
N TYR A 194 -11.37 -11.80 9.93
CA TYR A 194 -11.18 -10.39 9.59
C TYR A 194 -11.77 -10.06 8.20
N GLY A 195 -11.36 -10.79 7.15
CA GLY A 195 -11.81 -10.53 5.77
C GLY A 195 -13.33 -10.59 5.61
N VAL A 196 -13.98 -11.61 6.18
CA VAL A 196 -15.45 -11.77 6.18
C VAL A 196 -16.17 -10.65 6.93
N ARG A 197 -15.60 -10.12 8.02
CA ARG A 197 -16.15 -8.95 8.73
C ARG A 197 -16.06 -7.69 7.87
N PHE A 198 -14.94 -7.47 7.18
CA PHE A 198 -14.81 -6.32 6.27
C PHE A 198 -15.74 -6.44 5.07
N ALA A 199 -15.80 -7.59 4.40
CA ALA A 199 -16.70 -7.85 3.28
C ALA A 199 -18.16 -7.58 3.67
N LYS A 200 -18.63 -8.06 4.83
CA LYS A 200 -19.99 -7.81 5.35
C LYS A 200 -20.21 -6.38 5.85
N ALA A 201 -19.17 -5.58 6.03
CA ALA A 201 -19.26 -4.14 6.28
C ALA A 201 -19.31 -3.31 4.99
N PHE A 202 -18.63 -3.76 3.91
CA PHE A 202 -18.45 -3.03 2.66
C PHE A 202 -19.39 -3.48 1.53
N VAL A 203 -19.43 -4.77 1.18
CA VAL A 203 -20.21 -5.31 0.06
C VAL A 203 -21.71 -5.23 0.35
N ASP A 204 -22.12 -5.71 1.52
CA ASP A 204 -23.52 -5.68 1.98
C ASP A 204 -24.10 -4.26 2.16
N ALA A 205 -23.26 -3.21 2.21
CA ALA A 205 -23.65 -1.87 2.65
C ALA A 205 -24.72 -1.21 1.78
N LYS A 206 -24.72 -1.52 0.48
CA LYS A 206 -25.73 -1.04 -0.48
C LYS A 206 -27.08 -1.72 -0.22
N GLU A 207 -27.08 -3.03 -0.09
CA GLU A 207 -28.28 -3.86 0.06
C GLU A 207 -28.95 -3.65 1.43
N LYS A 208 -28.15 -3.52 2.51
CA LYS A 208 -28.62 -3.18 3.87
C LYS A 208 -29.34 -1.82 3.96
N ARG A 209 -29.15 -0.92 2.97
CA ARG A 209 -29.88 0.34 2.85
C ARG A 209 -31.25 0.18 2.17
N LEU A 210 -31.36 -0.75 1.23
CA LEU A 210 -32.56 -0.93 0.39
C LEU A 210 -33.63 -1.79 1.09
N LYS A 211 -33.22 -2.87 1.76
CA LYS A 211 -34.10 -3.78 2.55
C LYS A 211 -35.27 -4.42 1.78
N ASP A 212 -35.29 -4.37 0.46
CA ASP A 212 -36.31 -5.04 -0.37
C ASP A 212 -36.02 -6.53 -0.54
N ALA A 213 -36.96 -7.27 -1.15
CA ALA A 213 -36.78 -8.71 -1.40
C ALA A 213 -35.54 -9.02 -2.26
N ARG A 214 -35.17 -8.11 -3.19
CA ARG A 214 -33.93 -8.26 -3.97
C ARG A 214 -32.70 -8.06 -3.08
N ALA A 215 -32.66 -7.04 -2.23
CA ALA A 215 -31.57 -6.87 -1.27
C ALA A 215 -31.41 -8.07 -0.33
N LEU A 216 -32.50 -8.69 0.14
CA LEU A 216 -32.43 -9.91 0.97
C LEU A 216 -31.83 -11.10 0.20
N MET A 217 -32.22 -11.28 -1.08
CA MET A 217 -31.62 -12.28 -1.97
C MET A 217 -30.13 -11.98 -2.23
N ASN A 218 -29.76 -10.72 -2.49
CA ASN A 218 -28.37 -10.31 -2.69
C ASN A 218 -27.51 -10.54 -1.43
N LEU A 219 -28.05 -10.24 -0.25
CA LEU A 219 -27.42 -10.54 1.05
C LEU A 219 -27.33 -12.05 1.35
N HIS A 220 -28.18 -12.89 0.74
CA HIS A 220 -28.04 -14.33 0.76
C HIS A 220 -26.94 -14.80 -0.20
N ASN A 221 -26.89 -14.25 -1.42
CA ASN A 221 -25.88 -14.58 -2.42
C ASN A 221 -24.47 -14.19 -1.93
N ASN A 222 -24.32 -13.03 -1.29
CA ASN A 222 -23.08 -12.60 -0.61
C ASN A 222 -22.59 -13.60 0.46
N ARG A 223 -23.51 -14.39 1.08
CA ARG A 223 -23.22 -15.42 2.09
C ARG A 223 -22.86 -16.79 1.51
N GLN A 224 -22.87 -16.93 0.19
CA GLN A 224 -22.29 -18.07 -0.51
C GLN A 224 -20.78 -17.90 -0.73
N GLU A 225 -20.17 -16.80 -0.25
CA GLU A 225 -18.71 -16.63 -0.22
C GLU A 225 -18.02 -17.77 0.54
N ASN A 226 -18.67 -18.26 1.60
CA ASN A 226 -18.24 -19.43 2.38
C ASN A 226 -18.04 -20.70 1.53
N VAL A 227 -18.76 -20.86 0.41
CA VAL A 227 -18.63 -22.04 -0.48
C VAL A 227 -17.29 -22.04 -1.21
N PHE A 228 -16.78 -20.85 -1.58
CA PHE A 228 -15.47 -20.68 -2.21
C PHE A 228 -14.35 -20.78 -1.18
N LEU A 229 -14.49 -20.10 -0.03
CA LEU A 229 -13.50 -20.11 1.05
C LEU A 229 -13.28 -21.51 1.65
N GLN A 230 -14.31 -22.36 1.71
CA GLN A 230 -14.21 -23.75 2.20
C GLN A 230 -13.51 -24.73 1.24
N SER A 231 -12.96 -24.25 0.11
CA SER A 231 -12.13 -25.07 -0.78
C SER A 231 -10.68 -25.22 -0.29
N GLY A 232 -10.17 -24.26 0.51
CA GLY A 232 -8.76 -24.21 0.91
C GLY A 232 -7.81 -23.66 -0.17
N VAL A 233 -8.35 -23.18 -1.30
CA VAL A 233 -7.61 -22.61 -2.42
C VAL A 233 -8.23 -21.27 -2.80
N ASN A 234 -7.42 -20.32 -3.23
CA ASN A 234 -7.94 -19.14 -3.92
C ASN A 234 -8.59 -19.60 -5.22
N TRP A 235 -9.91 -19.59 -5.22
CA TRP A 235 -10.73 -19.94 -6.37
C TRP A 235 -10.45 -19.14 -7.64
N ILE A 236 -9.72 -18.04 -7.49
CA ILE A 236 -9.54 -17.01 -8.48
C ILE A 236 -8.11 -17.01 -9.07
N THR A 237 -7.11 -17.52 -8.34
CA THR A 237 -5.70 -17.60 -8.82
C THR A 237 -5.03 -18.95 -8.56
N ASP A 238 -5.75 -19.98 -8.12
CA ASP A 238 -5.26 -21.32 -7.71
C ASP A 238 -4.21 -21.36 -6.59
N GLU A 239 -3.77 -20.21 -6.07
CA GLU A 239 -2.90 -20.08 -4.90
C GLU A 239 -3.56 -20.69 -3.65
N PRO A 240 -2.87 -21.53 -2.85
CA PRO A 240 -3.45 -22.09 -1.62
C PRO A 240 -3.76 -20.99 -0.59
N MET A 241 -4.88 -21.13 0.13
CA MET A 241 -5.14 -20.28 1.31
C MET A 241 -4.34 -20.82 2.50
N VAL A 242 -3.56 -19.95 3.15
CA VAL A 242 -2.55 -20.37 4.14
C VAL A 242 -3.21 -20.66 5.49
N GLY A 243 -2.82 -21.77 6.13
CA GLY A 243 -3.31 -22.15 7.46
C GLY A 243 -4.77 -22.62 7.52
N LEU A 244 -5.51 -22.59 6.41
CA LEU A 244 -6.75 -23.36 6.29
C LEU A 244 -6.42 -24.86 6.25
N ARG A 245 -7.04 -25.64 7.14
CA ARG A 245 -7.12 -27.10 6.95
C ARG A 245 -7.95 -27.34 5.69
N ARG A 246 -7.40 -28.06 4.71
CA ARG A 246 -8.06 -28.32 3.42
C ARG A 246 -9.48 -28.87 3.65
N GLY A 247 -10.46 -28.21 3.03
CA GLY A 247 -11.84 -28.23 3.50
C GLY A 247 -12.72 -29.31 2.85
N LYS A 248 -14.03 -29.21 3.08
CA LYS A 248 -15.06 -30.12 2.54
C LYS A 248 -15.07 -30.21 0.99
N TRP A 249 -14.43 -29.25 0.32
CA TRP A 249 -14.33 -29.15 -1.13
C TRP A 249 -12.91 -29.40 -1.67
N GLU A 250 -11.98 -29.88 -0.84
CA GLU A 250 -10.66 -30.35 -1.28
C GLU A 250 -10.80 -31.36 -2.44
N GLY A 251 -10.02 -31.14 -3.50
CA GLY A 251 -10.02 -32.01 -4.69
C GLY A 251 -11.34 -32.05 -5.48
N LYS A 252 -12.36 -31.26 -5.13
CA LYS A 252 -13.60 -31.17 -5.90
C LYS A 252 -13.39 -30.31 -7.14
N ARG A 253 -13.92 -30.75 -8.28
CA ARG A 253 -13.83 -29.99 -9.55
C ARG A 253 -14.56 -28.66 -9.41
N ARG A 254 -14.07 -27.64 -10.11
CA ARG A 254 -14.68 -26.30 -10.11
C ARG A 254 -16.19 -26.31 -10.37
N ALA A 255 -16.65 -27.08 -11.36
CA ALA A 255 -18.06 -27.26 -11.68
C ALA A 255 -18.96 -27.82 -10.55
N ASP A 256 -18.39 -28.56 -9.58
CA ASP A 256 -19.16 -29.14 -8.47
C ASP A 256 -19.40 -28.11 -7.35
N ILE A 257 -18.43 -27.23 -7.11
CA ILE A 257 -18.52 -26.09 -6.17
C ILE A 257 -19.43 -25.01 -6.74
N LEU A 258 -19.31 -24.69 -8.04
CA LEU A 258 -20.18 -23.73 -8.74
C LEU A 258 -21.65 -24.12 -8.67
N ARG A 259 -21.97 -25.40 -8.93
CA ARG A 259 -23.33 -25.92 -8.76
C ARG A 259 -23.84 -25.69 -7.34
N LYS A 260 -22.99 -25.87 -6.32
CA LYS A 260 -23.40 -25.64 -4.93
C LYS A 260 -23.62 -24.16 -4.57
N ALA A 261 -22.84 -23.25 -5.15
CA ALA A 261 -23.02 -21.80 -4.97
C ALA A 261 -24.23 -21.24 -5.76
N LEU A 262 -24.68 -21.93 -6.81
CA LEU A 262 -25.72 -21.49 -7.73
C LEU A 262 -27.15 -21.99 -7.44
N GLY A 263 -27.32 -23.04 -6.63
CA GLY A 263 -28.61 -23.66 -6.31
C GLY A 263 -28.99 -24.82 -7.23
#